data_AF-A0A392RM11-F1
#
_entry.id   AF-A0A392RM11-F1
#
_cell.length_a   1.000
_cell.length_b   1.000
_cell.length_c   1.000
_cell.angle_alpha   90.00
_cell.angle_beta   90.00
_cell.angle_gamma   90.00
#
_symmetry.space_group_name_H-M   'P 1'
#
loop_
_entity.id
_entity.type
_entity.pdbx_description
1 polymer ?
#
loop_
_entity_poly.entity_id
_entity_poly.type
_entity_poly.pdbx_seq_one_letter_code
_entity_poly.pdbx_strand_id
1 'polypeptide(L)'
;ELSAEEVEDYDRLVAFVESFPVNLLEDKEGNPLLDSEGRQKTSAKLVDTKRLLGCKTQEDVDAFFLEMTSATARLRHAKNAKEKAAAILGTSGPI
;
A
#
# COMPACT_ATOMS: atom_id res chain seq x y z
N GLU A 1 2.85 -26.58 24.41
CA GLU A 1 3.99 -26.35 23.50
C GLU A 1 3.57 -26.76 22.11
N LEU A 2 4.12 -26.10 21.08
CA LEU A 2 3.89 -26.48 19.68
C LEU A 2 4.78 -27.68 19.35
N SER A 3 4.30 -28.55 18.47
CA SER A 3 5.11 -29.60 17.85
C SER A 3 6.15 -29.00 16.90
N ALA A 4 7.17 -29.78 16.55
CA ALA A 4 8.20 -29.34 15.60
C ALA A 4 7.59 -28.96 14.23
N GLU A 5 6.59 -29.70 13.77
CA GLU A 5 5.87 -29.41 12.51
C GLU A 5 5.13 -28.07 12.58
N GLU A 6 4.44 -27.79 13.68
CA GLU A 6 3.72 -26.52 13.87
C GLU A 6 4.66 -25.31 13.96
N VAL A 7 5.86 -25.48 14.53
CA VAL A 7 6.89 -24.42 14.54
C VAL A 7 7.37 -24.14 13.12
N GLU A 8 7.68 -25.17 12.35
CA GLU A 8 8.11 -24.99 10.96
C GLU A 8 7.02 -24.35 10.08
N ASP A 9 5.75 -24.72 10.26
CA ASP A 9 4.63 -24.08 9.57
C ASP A 9 4.46 -22.61 9.97
N TYR A 10 4.67 -22.30 11.25
CA TYR A 10 4.64 -20.92 11.72
C TYR A 10 5.76 -20.09 11.10
N ASP A 11 6.98 -20.62 11.05
CA ASP A 11 8.12 -19.93 10.43
C ASP A 11 7.88 -19.67 8.93
N ARG A 12 7.26 -20.61 8.21
CA ARG A 12 6.82 -20.42 6.82
C ARG A 12 5.82 -19.26 6.70
N LEU A 13 4.85 -19.17 7.62
CA LEU A 13 3.88 -18.08 7.64
C LEU A 13 4.54 -16.73 7.94
N VAL A 14 5.46 -16.67 8.89
CA VAL A 14 6.21 -15.45 9.22
C VAL A 14 6.99 -14.96 8.01
N ALA A 15 7.77 -15.84 7.36
CA ALA A 15 8.52 -15.49 6.16
C ALA A 15 7.61 -14.99 5.03
N PHE A 16 6.43 -15.60 4.86
CA PHE A 16 5.45 -15.15 3.88
C PHE A 16 4.93 -13.74 4.19
N VAL A 17 4.56 -13.44 5.44
CA VAL A 17 4.08 -12.11 5.83
C VAL A 17 5.19 -11.05 5.72
N GLU A 18 6.43 -11.40 6.05
CA GLU A 18 7.59 -10.52 5.91
C GLU A 18 7.92 -10.18 4.44
N SER A 19 7.54 -11.05 3.50
CA SER A 19 7.72 -10.79 2.06
C SER A 19 6.76 -9.73 1.49
N PHE A 20 5.77 -9.29 2.27
CA PHE A 20 4.77 -8.34 1.77
C PHE A 20 5.42 -6.98 1.46
N PRO A 21 4.98 -6.29 0.39
CA PRO A 21 5.54 -5.00 0.04
C PRO A 21 5.30 -3.98 1.15
N VAL A 22 6.38 -3.28 1.51
CA VAL A 22 6.34 -2.22 2.52
C VAL A 22 5.47 -1.06 2.01
N ASN A 23 4.54 -0.62 2.83
CA ASN A 23 3.70 0.52 2.49
C ASN A 23 4.42 1.82 2.85
N LEU A 24 5.08 2.39 1.85
CA LEU A 24 5.85 3.62 1.95
C LEU A 24 4.91 4.83 1.95
N LEU A 25 5.11 5.74 2.91
CA LEU A 25 4.36 6.99 2.99
C LEU A 25 4.97 8.03 2.05
N GLU A 26 4.08 8.70 1.34
CA GLU A 26 4.37 9.73 0.37
C GLU A 26 3.44 10.92 0.59
N ASP A 27 3.89 12.12 0.22
CA ASP A 27 3.05 13.32 0.22
C ASP A 27 2.06 13.32 -0.97
N LYS A 28 1.37 14.45 -1.17
CA LYS A 28 0.40 14.58 -2.26
C LYS A 28 1.07 14.55 -3.64
N GLU A 29 2.30 15.02 -3.73
CA GLU A 29 3.09 15.08 -4.95
C GLU A 29 3.78 13.74 -5.26
N GLY A 30 3.77 12.80 -4.32
CA GLY A 30 4.40 11.48 -4.45
C GLY A 30 5.82 11.43 -3.91
N ASN A 31 6.27 12.46 -3.18
CA ASN A 31 7.59 12.45 -2.57
C ASN A 31 7.59 11.63 -1.27
N PRO A 32 8.67 10.89 -0.96
CA PRO A 32 8.83 10.19 0.30
C PRO A 32 8.65 11.08 1.54
N LEU A 33 7.82 10.66 2.49
CA LEU A 33 7.76 11.28 3.81
C LEU A 33 8.82 10.65 4.70
N LEU A 34 9.78 11.43 5.19
CA LEU A 34 10.90 10.94 6.01
C LEU A 34 10.62 11.07 7.52
N ASP A 35 11.22 10.19 8.32
CA ASP A 35 11.26 10.26 9.79
C ASP A 35 12.41 11.17 10.26
N SER A 36 12.59 11.30 11.58
CA SER A 36 13.65 12.13 12.18
C SER A 36 15.07 11.63 11.90
N GLU A 37 15.21 10.37 11.47
CA GLU A 37 16.49 9.75 11.09
C GLU A 37 16.72 9.81 9.57
N GLY A 38 15.78 10.40 8.82
CA GLY A 38 15.86 10.50 7.36
C GLY A 38 15.42 9.25 6.60
N ARG A 39 14.81 8.27 7.28
CA ARG A 39 14.27 7.06 6.64
C ARG A 39 12.84 7.30 6.17
N GLN A 40 12.43 6.67 5.07
CA GLN A 40 11.04 6.79 4.62
C GLN A 40 10.09 6.16 5.63
N LYS A 41 9.09 6.93 6.03
CA LYS A 41 8.04 6.49 6.95
C LYS A 41 7.18 5.44 6.28
N THR A 42 6.70 4.51 7.08
CA THR A 42 5.79 3.45 6.65
C THR A 42 4.46 3.57 7.40
N SER A 43 3.42 2.94 6.89
CA SER A 43 2.16 2.78 7.62
C SER A 43 1.56 1.40 7.44
N ALA A 44 0.75 0.97 8.39
CA ALA A 44 -0.04 -0.25 8.22
C ALA A 44 -1.00 -0.12 7.03
N LYS A 45 -1.08 -1.17 6.20
CA LYS A 45 -2.01 -1.24 5.07
C LYS A 45 -2.99 -2.37 5.30
N LEU A 46 -4.26 -2.11 5.00
CA LEU A 46 -5.27 -3.15 4.99
C LEU A 46 -5.08 -4.02 3.74
N VAL A 47 -5.11 -5.33 3.94
CA VAL A 47 -4.99 -6.35 2.89
C VAL A 47 -6.30 -7.10 2.81
N ASP A 48 -6.83 -7.29 1.60
CA ASP A 48 -7.95 -8.20 1.38
C ASP A 48 -7.44 -9.64 1.48
N THR A 49 -7.51 -10.18 2.70
CA THR A 49 -7.01 -11.52 3.00
C THR A 49 -7.82 -12.60 2.29
N LYS A 50 -9.11 -12.39 2.00
CA LYS A 50 -9.92 -13.38 1.26
C LYS A 50 -9.43 -13.51 -0.17
N ARG A 51 -9.15 -12.38 -0.81
CA ARG A 51 -8.62 -12.37 -2.17
C ARG A 51 -7.21 -12.92 -2.23
N LEU A 52 -6.35 -12.55 -1.27
CA LEU A 52 -4.99 -13.08 -1.18
C LEU A 52 -4.97 -14.60 -0.96
N LEU A 53 -5.81 -15.14 -0.08
CA LEU A 53 -5.97 -16.57 0.13
C LEU A 53 -6.58 -17.31 -1.08
N GLY A 54 -7.16 -16.57 -2.03
CA GLY A 54 -7.67 -17.10 -3.28
C GLY A 54 -6.61 -17.24 -4.39
N CYS A 55 -5.44 -16.64 -4.22
CA CYS A 55 -4.31 -16.78 -5.16
C CYS A 55 -3.80 -18.23 -5.16
N LYS A 56 -3.57 -18.80 -6.34
CA LYS A 56 -3.15 -20.20 -6.49
C LYS A 56 -1.70 -20.33 -6.95
N THR A 57 -1.15 -19.28 -7.54
CA THR A 57 0.23 -19.24 -8.04
C THR A 57 0.97 -18.01 -7.52
N GLN A 58 2.29 -18.01 -7.65
CA GLN A 58 3.10 -16.85 -7.29
C GLN A 58 2.74 -15.63 -8.14
N GLU A 59 2.43 -15.83 -9.42
CA GLU A 59 2.01 -14.76 -10.33
C GLU A 59 0.70 -14.10 -9.89
N ASP A 60 -0.24 -14.87 -9.34
CA ASP A 60 -1.49 -14.33 -8.77
C ASP A 60 -1.20 -13.41 -7.57
N VAL A 61 -0.25 -13.80 -6.72
CA VAL A 61 0.17 -13.04 -5.53
C VAL A 61 0.87 -11.74 -5.96
N ASP A 62 1.79 -11.84 -6.90
CA ASP A 62 2.52 -10.68 -7.43
C ASP A 62 1.56 -9.67 -8.09
N ALA A 63 0.62 -10.17 -8.89
CA ALA A 63 -0.42 -9.35 -9.52
C ALA A 63 -1.33 -8.68 -8.47
N PHE A 64 -1.70 -9.39 -7.40
CA PHE A 64 -2.49 -8.84 -6.30
C PHE A 64 -1.78 -7.65 -5.62
N PHE A 65 -0.50 -7.81 -5.28
CA PHE A 65 0.27 -6.74 -4.64
C PHE A 65 0.55 -5.55 -5.57
N LEU A 66 0.78 -5.82 -6.86
CA LEU A 66 0.93 -4.77 -7.87
C LEU A 66 -0.36 -3.96 -8.06
N GLU A 67 -1.51 -4.63 -8.12
CA GLU A 67 -2.80 -3.97 -8.20
C GLU A 67 -3.05 -3.11 -6.95
N MET A 68 -2.83 -3.66 -5.75
CA MET A 68 -3.02 -2.95 -4.49
C MET A 68 -2.17 -1.67 -4.41
N THR A 69 -0.93 -1.74 -4.89
CA THR A 69 0.00 -0.60 -4.92
C THR A 69 -0.44 0.44 -5.97
N SER A 70 -0.72 0.00 -7.19
CA SER A 70 -1.14 0.88 -8.29
C SER A 70 -2.51 1.53 -8.07
N ALA A 71 -3.46 0.82 -7.45
CA ALA A 71 -4.79 1.37 -7.12
C ALA A 71 -4.67 2.51 -6.10
N THR A 72 -3.77 2.37 -5.13
CA THR A 72 -3.47 3.43 -4.15
C THR A 72 -2.92 4.67 -4.83
N ALA A 73 -1.94 4.49 -5.74
CA ALA A 73 -1.36 5.60 -6.51
C ALA A 73 -2.41 6.30 -7.38
N ARG A 74 -3.22 5.53 -8.11
CA ARG A 74 -4.31 6.04 -8.96
C ARG A 74 -5.34 6.85 -8.17
N LEU A 75 -5.78 6.34 -7.02
CA LEU A 75 -6.73 7.03 -6.15
C LEU A 75 -6.18 8.38 -5.67
N ARG A 76 -4.90 8.43 -5.31
CA ARG A 76 -4.22 9.66 -4.90
C ARG A 76 -4.22 10.69 -6.02
N HIS A 77 -3.76 10.30 -7.21
CA HIS A 77 -3.75 11.19 -8.37
C HIS A 77 -5.15 11.72 -8.71
N ALA A 78 -6.18 10.87 -8.65
CA ALA A 78 -7.56 11.27 -8.89
C ALA A 78 -8.07 12.29 -7.86
N LYS A 79 -7.77 12.08 -6.56
CA LYS A 79 -8.13 13.04 -5.50
C LYS A 79 -7.46 14.39 -5.72
N ASN A 80 -6.16 14.38 -6.03
CA ASN A 80 -5.41 15.61 -6.26
C ASN A 80 -5.87 16.35 -7.50
N ALA A 81 -6.20 15.63 -8.59
CA ALA A 81 -6.78 16.24 -9.79
C ALA A 81 -8.11 16.93 -9.49
N LYS A 82 -8.96 16.32 -8.65
CA LYS A 82 -10.23 16.92 -8.21
C LYS A 82 -10.01 18.16 -7.35
N GLU A 83 -9.07 18.13 -6.39
CA GLU A 83 -8.71 19.31 -5.56
C GLU A 83 -8.20 20.46 -6.43
N LYS A 84 -7.30 20.19 -7.39
CA LYS A 84 -6.78 21.20 -8.34
C LYS A 84 -7.90 21.79 -9.21
N ALA A 85 -8.79 20.95 -9.75
CA ALA A 85 -9.92 21.42 -10.55
C ALA A 85 -10.88 22.31 -9.73
N ALA A 86 -11.15 21.97 -8.47
CA ALA A 86 -11.99 22.76 -7.58
C ALA A 86 -11.36 24.12 -7.23
N ALA A 87 -10.03 24.18 -7.03
CA ALA A 87 -9.32 25.43 -6.76
C ALA A 87 -9.39 26.42 -7.94
N ILE A 88 -9.26 25.93 -9.18
CA ILE A 88 -9.35 26.75 -10.41
C ILE A 88 -10.75 27.36 -10.56
N LEU A 89 -11.80 26.60 -10.22
CA LEU A 89 -13.18 27.05 -10.29
C LEU A 89 -13.55 28.01 -9.14
N GLY A 90 -12.86 27.93 -8.00
CA GLY A 90 -13.08 28.80 -6.84
C GLY A 90 -12.43 30.18 -6.94
N THR A 91 -11.48 30.39 -7.86
CA THR A 91 -10.76 31.67 -8.00
C THR A 91 -11.43 32.69 -8.93
N SER A 92 -12.60 32.38 -9.51
CA SER A 92 -13.39 33.34 -10.29
C SER A 92 -14.55 33.92 -9.45
N GLY A 93 -14.24 34.68 -8.40
CA GLY A 93 -15.20 35.60 -7.79
C GLY A 93 -15.13 36.95 -8.51
N PRO A 94 -16.26 37.62 -8.82
CA PRO A 94 -16.25 38.84 -9.61
C PRO A 94 -15.58 39.99 -8.85
N ILE A 95 -14.75 40.76 -9.56
CA ILE A 95 -14.22 42.07 -9.13
C ILE A 95 -15.38 43.07 -9.12
#